data_AF-A0A645IMR3-F1
#
_entry.id   AF-A0A645IMR3-F1
#
_cell.length_a   1.000
_cell.length_b   1.000
_cell.length_c   1.000
_cell.angle_alpha   90.00
_cell.angle_beta   90.00
_cell.angle_gamma   90.00
#
_symmetry.space_group_name_H-M   'P 1'
#
loop_
_entity.id
_entity.type
_entity.pdbx_description
1 polymer ?
#
loop_
_entity_poly.entity_id
_entity_poly.type
_entity_poly.pdbx_seq_one_letter_code
_entity_poly.pdbx_strand_id
1 'polypeptide(L)'
;MQLGVTWKQFGAGFTWEGENNKLNAELAKRGWEQVKRWISASAFDLIVLDEFTYTLALGYLDTEEVCTWIADHRSKEGFPHLVVSGRNAPKALVDLADMVSEIHQVKHHLQQSGRKAEAMIEF
;
A
#
# COMPACT_ATOMS: atom_id res chain seq x y z
N MET A 1 25.36 -5.81 1.33
CA MET A 1 24.50 -6.91 1.81
C MET A 1 23.13 -6.70 1.20
N GLN A 2 22.73 -7.52 0.24
CA GLN A 2 21.40 -7.44 -0.35
C GLN A 2 20.51 -8.34 0.51
N LEU A 3 19.56 -7.75 1.24
CA LEU A 3 18.75 -8.44 2.26
C LEU A 3 17.81 -9.53 1.69
N GLY A 4 17.93 -9.89 0.40
CA GLY A 4 17.02 -10.83 -0.27
C GLY A 4 15.62 -10.25 -0.54
N VAL A 5 15.39 -8.97 -0.24
CA VAL A 5 14.09 -8.32 -0.42
C VAL A 5 14.01 -7.64 -1.78
N THR A 6 12.95 -7.94 -2.54
CA THR A 6 12.63 -7.21 -3.76
C THR A 6 11.92 -5.91 -3.38
N TRP A 7 12.60 -4.78 -3.56
CA TRP A 7 12.03 -3.44 -3.35
C TRP A 7 11.66 -2.80 -4.69
N LYS A 8 10.42 -2.35 -4.84
CA LYS A 8 9.94 -1.63 -6.03
C LYS A 8 9.07 -0.46 -5.63
N GLN A 9 9.30 0.69 -6.27
CA GLN A 9 8.48 1.89 -6.10
C GLN A 9 7.64 2.12 -7.36
N PHE A 10 6.35 2.34 -7.16
CA PHE A 10 5.36 2.63 -8.22
C PHE A 10 4.62 3.95 -7.97
N GLY A 11 5.28 4.93 -7.32
CA GLY A 11 4.72 6.27 -7.06
C GLY A 11 5.72 7.37 -7.43
N ALA A 12 5.22 8.56 -7.78
CA ALA A 12 6.04 9.70 -8.19
C ALA A 12 6.38 10.68 -7.05
N GLY A 13 6.22 10.25 -5.79
CA GLY A 13 6.40 11.08 -4.59
C GLY A 13 5.09 11.26 -3.82
N PHE A 14 5.01 12.33 -3.03
CA PHE A 14 3.84 12.61 -2.19
C PHE A 14 2.59 12.92 -3.03
N THR A 15 1.44 12.42 -2.60
CA THR A 15 0.16 12.59 -3.32
C THR A 15 -0.40 14.01 -3.23
N TRP A 16 0.09 14.81 -2.28
CA TRP A 16 -0.31 16.21 -2.08
C TRP A 16 0.68 17.23 -2.66
N GLU A 17 1.80 16.78 -3.25
CA GLU A 17 2.78 17.67 -3.87
C GLU A 17 2.62 17.68 -5.41
N GLY A 18 2.22 18.84 -5.95
CA GLY A 18 2.22 19.13 -7.39
C GLY A 18 1.00 18.63 -8.19
N GLU A 19 0.96 18.95 -9.49
CA GLU A 19 -0.09 18.56 -10.45
C GLU A 19 0.01 17.09 -10.92
N ASN A 20 0.64 16.22 -10.12
CA ASN A 20 1.09 14.89 -10.55
C ASN A 20 0.02 13.79 -10.43
N ASN A 21 -1.26 14.17 -10.28
CA ASN A 21 -2.36 13.26 -9.99
C ASN A 21 -2.56 12.19 -11.08
N LYS A 22 -2.44 12.58 -12.35
CA LYS A 22 -2.56 11.63 -13.48
C LYS A 22 -1.41 10.62 -13.51
N LEU A 23 -0.18 11.09 -13.32
CA LEU A 23 1.00 10.21 -13.29
C LEU A 23 0.92 9.24 -12.10
N ASN A 24 0.54 9.72 -10.92
CA ASN A 24 0.33 8.86 -9.76
C ASN A 24 -0.74 7.80 -10.01
N ALA A 25 -1.86 8.16 -10.66
CA ALA A 25 -2.88 7.19 -11.03
C ALA A 25 -2.38 6.13 -12.03
N GLU A 26 -1.61 6.54 -13.05
CA GLU A 26 -0.99 5.61 -13.99
C GLU A 26 0.02 4.67 -13.33
N LEU A 27 0.87 5.21 -12.45
CA LEU A 27 1.86 4.42 -11.74
C LEU A 27 1.20 3.47 -10.72
N ALA A 28 0.12 3.89 -10.04
CA ALA A 28 -0.68 3.03 -9.17
C ALA A 28 -1.26 1.84 -9.95
N LYS A 29 -1.83 2.07 -11.13
CA LYS A 29 -2.30 0.99 -12.03
C LYS A 29 -1.17 0.06 -12.43
N ARG A 30 -0.02 0.60 -12.85
CA ARG A 30 1.15 -0.20 -13.21
C ARG A 30 1.68 -1.05 -12.04
N GLY A 31 1.70 -0.47 -10.84
CA GLY A 31 2.08 -1.16 -9.61
C GLY A 31 1.12 -2.29 -9.29
N TRP A 32 -0.19 -2.05 -9.36
CA TRP A 32 -1.20 -3.07 -9.13
C TRP A 32 -1.12 -4.22 -10.14
N GLU A 33 -0.93 -3.93 -11.42
CA GLU A 33 -0.69 -4.96 -12.43
C GLU A 33 0.57 -5.79 -12.14
N GLN A 34 1.62 -5.18 -11.59
CA GLN A 34 2.82 -5.91 -11.19
C GLN A 34 2.58 -6.81 -9.98
N VAL A 35 1.81 -6.35 -8.99
CA VAL A 35 1.42 -7.14 -7.83
C VAL A 35 0.60 -8.35 -8.27
N LYS A 36 -0.40 -8.15 -9.15
CA LYS A 36 -1.17 -9.26 -9.72
C LYS A 36 -0.27 -10.30 -10.41
N ARG A 37 0.74 -9.85 -11.18
CA ARG A 37 1.72 -10.76 -11.80
C ARG A 37 2.53 -11.55 -10.79
N TRP A 38 3.00 -10.93 -9.71
CA TRP A 38 3.75 -11.62 -8.67
C TRP A 38 2.91 -12.65 -7.92
N ILE A 39 1.67 -12.30 -7.58
CA ILE A 39 0.70 -13.22 -6.96
C ILE A 39 0.42 -14.40 -7.89
N SER A 40 0.16 -14.13 -9.17
CA SER A 40 -0.17 -15.18 -10.15
C SER A 40 0.99 -16.13 -10.43
N ALA A 41 2.22 -15.66 -10.22
CA ALA A 41 3.44 -16.46 -10.37
C ALA A 41 3.88 -17.15 -9.07
N SER A 42 3.14 -16.99 -7.97
CA SER A 42 3.53 -17.45 -6.62
C SER A 42 4.99 -17.06 -6.29
N ALA A 43 5.39 -15.85 -6.67
CA ALA A 43 6.78 -15.41 -6.64
C ALA A 43 7.28 -15.07 -5.23
N PHE A 44 6.37 -14.86 -4.28
CA PHE A 44 6.66 -14.45 -2.90
C PHE A 44 5.66 -15.09 -1.95
N ASP A 45 6.08 -15.34 -0.71
CA ASP A 45 5.19 -15.74 0.38
C ASP A 45 4.58 -14.53 1.12
N LEU A 46 5.21 -13.35 1.00
CA LEU A 46 4.78 -12.10 1.63
C LEU A 46 4.98 -10.93 0.66
N ILE A 47 3.96 -10.09 0.52
CA ILE A 47 4.03 -8.83 -0.20
C ILE A 47 3.54 -7.70 0.70
N VAL A 48 4.37 -6.67 0.87
CA VAL A 48 4.01 -5.44 1.59
C VAL A 48 3.65 -4.36 0.58
N LEU A 49 2.41 -3.90 0.65
CA LEU A 49 1.86 -2.82 -0.15
C LEU A 49 1.83 -1.55 0.72
N ASP A 50 2.99 -0.90 0.79
CA ASP A 50 3.17 0.29 1.61
C ASP A 50 2.42 1.50 1.03
N GLU A 51 1.65 2.19 1.87
CA GLU A 51 0.80 3.34 1.53
C GLU A 51 -0.24 3.08 0.43
N PHE A 52 -0.63 1.81 0.26
CA PHE A 52 -1.55 1.39 -0.79
C PHE A 52 -2.97 1.91 -0.60
N THR A 53 -3.40 2.20 0.63
CA THR A 53 -4.74 2.74 0.90
C THR A 53 -4.98 4.05 0.16
N TYR A 54 -3.95 4.87 -0.06
CA TYR A 54 -4.09 6.12 -0.82
C TYR A 54 -4.47 5.89 -2.28
N THR A 55 -3.99 4.81 -2.90
CA THR A 55 -4.34 4.49 -4.30
C THR A 55 -5.84 4.19 -4.43
N LEU A 56 -6.45 3.63 -3.38
CA LEU A 56 -7.87 3.32 -3.33
C LEU A 56 -8.68 4.56 -2.93
N ALA A 57 -8.28 5.24 -1.85
CA ALA A 57 -8.98 6.39 -1.30
C ALA A 57 -9.02 7.60 -2.25
N LEU A 58 -7.99 7.75 -3.09
CA LEU A 58 -7.93 8.81 -4.12
C LEU A 58 -8.56 8.39 -5.45
N GLY A 59 -9.10 7.16 -5.56
CA GLY A 59 -9.74 6.65 -6.77
C GLY A 59 -8.79 6.38 -7.94
N TYR A 60 -7.50 6.17 -7.67
CA TYR A 60 -6.54 5.79 -8.72
C TYR A 60 -6.77 4.35 -9.19
N LEU A 61 -7.14 3.50 -8.24
CA LEU A 61 -7.64 2.16 -8.45
C LEU A 61 -9.09 2.10 -7.96
N ASP A 62 -9.91 1.31 -8.65
CA ASP A 62 -11.25 1.01 -8.17
C ASP A 62 -11.17 0.08 -6.96
N THR A 63 -11.76 0.48 -5.83
CA THR A 63 -11.67 -0.26 -4.58
C THR A 63 -12.38 -1.61 -4.68
N GLU A 64 -13.55 -1.66 -5.32
CA GLU A 64 -14.34 -2.88 -5.46
C GLU A 64 -13.65 -3.87 -6.42
N GLU A 65 -13.06 -3.38 -7.52
CA GLU A 65 -12.28 -4.19 -8.44
C GLU A 65 -11.08 -4.84 -7.73
N VAL A 66 -10.33 -4.07 -6.95
CA VAL A 66 -9.19 -4.57 -6.17
C VAL A 66 -9.65 -5.61 -5.15
N CYS A 67 -10.68 -5.32 -4.37
CA CYS A 67 -11.17 -6.22 -3.31
C CYS A 67 -11.74 -7.52 -3.90
N THR A 68 -12.53 -7.41 -4.98
CA THR A 68 -13.06 -8.58 -5.70
C THR A 68 -11.94 -9.44 -6.25
N TRP A 69 -10.94 -8.83 -6.89
CA TRP A 69 -9.81 -9.58 -7.42
C TRP A 69 -9.06 -10.33 -6.31
N ILE A 70 -8.79 -9.68 -5.17
CA ILE A 70 -8.14 -10.34 -4.02
C ILE A 70 -9.00 -11.49 -3.50
N ALA A 71 -10.32 -11.28 -3.32
CA ALA A 71 -11.24 -12.30 -2.85
C ALA A 71 -11.28 -13.54 -3.76
N ASP A 72 -11.27 -13.34 -5.08
CA ASP A 72 -11.29 -14.42 -6.08
C ASP A 72 -9.97 -15.21 -6.15
N HIS A 73 -8.86 -14.63 -5.66
CA HIS A 73 -7.53 -15.21 -5.83
C HIS A 73 -6.94 -15.75 -4.52
N ARG A 74 -7.36 -15.25 -3.36
CA ARG A 74 -6.75 -15.56 -2.06
C ARG A 74 -6.86 -17.01 -1.59
N SER A 75 -7.72 -17.82 -2.22
CA SER A 75 -7.84 -19.25 -1.95
C SER A 75 -6.92 -20.13 -2.81
N LYS A 76 -6.23 -19.54 -3.80
CA LYS A 76 -5.32 -20.27 -4.68
C LYS A 76 -4.05 -20.67 -3.92
N GLU A 77 -3.51 -21.84 -4.25
CA GLU A 77 -2.23 -22.30 -3.72
C GLU A 77 -1.11 -21.29 -4.08
N GLY A 78 -0.24 -21.00 -3.12
CA GLY A 78 0.85 -20.04 -3.31
C GLY A 78 0.42 -18.57 -3.36
N PHE A 79 -0.79 -18.23 -2.89
CA PHE A 79 -1.18 -16.85 -2.67
C PHE A 79 -0.38 -16.25 -1.48
N PRO A 80 0.28 -15.10 -1.63
CA PRO A 80 1.10 -14.52 -0.57
C PRO A 80 0.25 -13.96 0.57
N HIS A 81 0.84 -13.87 1.75
CA HIS A 81 0.38 -12.93 2.76
C HIS A 81 0.48 -11.51 2.21
N LEU A 82 -0.62 -10.75 2.25
CA LEU A 82 -0.65 -9.34 1.87
C LEU A 82 -0.69 -8.47 3.11
N VAL A 83 0.29 -7.57 3.24
CA VAL A 83 0.29 -6.54 4.27
C VAL A 83 0.04 -5.20 3.59
N VAL A 84 -1.03 -4.52 3.97
CA VAL A 84 -1.36 -3.19 3.45
C VAL A 84 -1.16 -2.17 4.56
N SER A 85 -0.43 -1.09 4.27
CA SER A 85 -0.30 0.06 5.16
C SER A 85 -0.96 1.30 4.54
N GLY A 86 -1.21 2.28 5.40
CA GLY A 86 -1.66 3.62 5.03
C GLY A 86 -2.90 4.06 5.79
N ARG A 87 -3.20 5.35 5.68
CA ARG A 87 -4.33 5.98 6.40
C ARG A 87 -5.64 5.77 5.66
N ASN A 88 -6.75 5.88 6.38
CA ASN A 88 -8.11 5.91 5.83
C ASN A 88 -8.40 4.73 4.88
N ALA A 89 -8.06 3.50 5.30
CA ALA A 89 -8.36 2.30 4.53
C ALA A 89 -9.87 2.24 4.19
N PRO A 90 -10.25 2.05 2.91
CA PRO A 90 -11.65 1.93 2.55
C PRO A 90 -12.34 0.76 3.27
N LYS A 91 -13.62 0.93 3.63
CA LYS A 91 -14.38 -0.09 4.36
C LYS A 91 -14.35 -1.47 3.69
N ALA A 92 -14.49 -1.53 2.36
CA ALA A 92 -14.43 -2.80 1.63
C ALA A 92 -13.12 -3.56 1.83
N LEU A 93 -11.98 -2.85 1.89
CA LEU A 93 -10.68 -3.46 2.17
C LEU A 93 -10.58 -3.95 3.61
N VAL A 94 -11.08 -3.15 4.57
CA VAL A 94 -11.13 -3.51 6.00
C VAL A 94 -11.99 -4.76 6.22
N ASP A 95 -13.16 -4.82 5.58
CA ASP A 95 -14.09 -5.95 5.70
C ASP A 95 -13.53 -7.23 5.05
N LEU A 96 -12.71 -7.09 4.00
CA LEU A 96 -12.05 -8.21 3.32
C LEU A 96 -10.88 -8.81 4.12
N ALA A 97 -10.18 -7.98 4.91
CA ALA A 97 -8.95 -8.36 5.59
C ALA A 97 -9.20 -9.36 6.74
N ASP A 98 -8.31 -10.34 6.89
CA ASP A 98 -8.35 -11.29 8.02
C ASP A 98 -8.00 -10.64 9.36
N MET A 99 -7.15 -9.61 9.30
CA MET A 99 -6.65 -8.90 10.45
C MET A 99 -6.49 -7.42 10.10
N VAL A 100 -6.94 -6.56 11.01
CA VAL A 100 -6.79 -5.11 10.91
C VAL A 100 -6.26 -4.60 12.24
N SER A 101 -5.20 -3.78 12.18
CA SER A 101 -4.66 -3.06 13.34
C SER A 101 -4.67 -1.58 13.05
N GLU A 102 -5.23 -0.79 13.96
CA GLU A 102 -5.31 0.66 13.85
C GLU A 102 -4.26 1.32 14.75
N ILE A 103 -3.41 2.16 14.17
CA ILE A 103 -2.43 2.96 14.92
C ILE A 103 -3.03 4.34 15.18
N HIS A 104 -3.47 4.58 16.41
CA HIS A 104 -3.91 5.89 16.86
C HIS A 104 -2.72 6.73 17.34
N GLN A 105 -2.57 7.93 16.77
CA GLN A 105 -1.53 8.86 17.18
C GLN A 105 -1.86 9.50 18.55
N VAL A 106 -1.31 8.95 19.63
CA VAL A 106 -1.44 9.53 20.99
C VAL A 106 -0.56 10.79 21.15
N LYS A 107 0.63 10.79 20.55
CA LYS A 107 1.68 11.79 20.74
C LYS A 107 2.63 11.78 19.53
N HIS A 108 2.98 12.95 19.01
CA HIS A 108 3.95 13.10 17.91
C HIS A 108 4.88 14.29 18.17
N HIS A 109 6.19 14.12 17.97
CA HIS A 109 7.19 15.14 18.32
C HIS A 109 7.01 16.45 17.53
N LEU A 110 6.61 16.35 16.26
CA LEU A 110 6.27 17.49 15.42
C LEU A 110 5.18 18.37 16.04
N GLN A 111 4.09 17.77 16.54
CA GLN A 111 2.95 18.53 17.06
C GLN A 111 3.24 19.18 18.43
N GLN A 112 4.07 18.54 19.26
CA GLN A 112 4.25 18.98 20.66
C GLN A 112 5.48 19.82 20.88
N SER A 113 6.54 19.57 20.11
CA SER A 113 7.83 20.23 20.28
C SER A 113 8.31 20.94 19.02
N GLY A 114 7.57 20.86 17.92
CA GLY A 114 7.98 21.43 16.64
C GLY A 114 9.21 20.73 16.01
N ARG A 115 9.69 19.64 16.62
CA ARG A 115 10.80 18.85 16.07
C ARG A 115 10.38 18.27 14.73
N LYS A 116 11.14 18.59 13.69
CA LYS A 116 10.94 18.11 12.32
C LYS A 116 11.33 16.64 12.20
N ALA A 117 11.13 16.07 11.01
CA ALA A 117 11.62 14.76 10.65
C ALA A 117 13.13 14.64 10.92
N GLU A 118 13.52 13.56 11.59
CA GLU A 118 14.89 13.22 11.89
C GLU A 118 15.27 11.97 11.11
N ALA A 119 16.37 12.02 10.35
CA ALA A 119 16.82 10.89 9.55
C ALA A 119 16.91 9.62 10.40
N MET A 120 16.51 8.49 9.82
CA MET A 120 16.41 7.18 10.50
C MET A 120 15.28 7.05 11.54
N ILE A 121 14.56 8.13 11.87
CA ILE A 121 13.31 8.10 12.65
C ILE A 121 12.12 8.35 11.71
N GLU A 122 12.17 9.47 11.00
CA GLU A 122 11.28 9.85 9.91
C GLU A 122 12.17 10.15 8.70
N PHE A 123 12.17 9.24 7.72
CA PHE A 123 12.96 9.23 6.47
C PHE A 123 14.39 9.84 6.58
#